data_AF-A0A947CIU9-F1
#
_entry.id   AF-A0A947CIU9-F1
#
_cell.length_a   1.000
_cell.length_b   1.000
_cell.length_c   1.000
_cell.angle_alpha   90.00
_cell.angle_beta   90.00
_cell.angle_gamma   90.00
#
_symmetry.space_group_name_H-M   'P 1'
#
loop_
_entity.id
_entity.type
_entity.pdbx_description
1 polymer ?
#
loop_
_entity_poly.entity_id
_entity_poly.type
_entity_poly.pdbx_seq_one_letter_code
_entity_poly.pdbx_strand_id
1 'polypeptide(L)'
;GPIPAFGGDKQWFVVDTCADRVVTNVYAAWRVYAGCCAGATFTRSLDGGATFTPPIEIAGMPNFGTLAIGPDRELYVCGVGFFDYGDFMVARTNHAFDPATTPEFVQRSSADLGGSLVVGAAVNPAGLLGQVWIGVDTSSGPNRGNVYLLASTHDASSVDPMDVQLARSRDGGVTWQPPVRVNDDPPAAHAWQWFGTMSVAPDGRLDVIWNDTRDDTAALRSTVYYTSSSDGGRTFAANRAITLPFEHGVGYPQQSKLGDYYHMVSDRVGAHLAFAATFNGEQDVYYLRIGDYDCNDNGLGDAAEIEAGDAADCDGDGVPDACQIAAGTLPDSDGNGVPDECELPADLDGSGAVDWFDLLLLLGRWGLCPPTPITCLGDVDGDGVVGFLDLLTLLESWSDVP
;
A
#
# COMPACT_ATOMS: atom_id res chain seq x y z
N GLY A 1 5.60 29.46 3.50
CA GLY A 1 4.25 29.29 2.94
C GLY A 1 4.29 28.24 1.85
N PRO A 2 3.15 27.74 1.36
CA PRO A 2 3.13 26.78 0.25
C PRO A 2 3.75 27.41 -1.02
N ILE A 3 4.51 26.60 -1.77
CA ILE A 3 5.13 27.01 -3.04
C ILE A 3 4.15 26.70 -4.18
N PRO A 4 3.76 27.68 -5.02
CA PRO A 4 2.92 27.40 -6.20
C PRO A 4 3.65 26.48 -7.19
N ALA A 5 3.01 25.36 -7.53
CA ALA A 5 3.58 24.33 -8.41
C ALA A 5 2.90 24.28 -9.79
N PHE A 6 2.29 25.40 -10.23
CA PHE A 6 1.36 25.39 -11.37
C PHE A 6 0.24 24.35 -11.14
N GLY A 7 -0.41 23.89 -12.21
CA GLY A 7 -1.35 22.78 -12.13
C GLY A 7 -2.65 22.99 -12.90
N GLY A 8 -3.55 22.04 -12.69
CA GLY A 8 -4.90 22.02 -13.25
C GLY A 8 -5.74 20.93 -12.61
N ASP A 9 -6.92 20.69 -13.17
CA ASP A 9 -7.81 19.63 -12.69
C ASP A 9 -7.15 18.25 -12.89
N LYS A 10 -7.40 17.34 -11.95
CA LYS A 10 -6.88 15.96 -11.95
C LYS A 10 -5.35 15.85 -11.93
N GLN A 11 -4.70 16.73 -11.17
CA GLN A 11 -3.24 16.66 -11.00
C GLN A 11 -2.82 15.43 -10.20
N TRP A 12 -1.76 14.78 -10.68
CA TRP A 12 -1.02 13.73 -10.00
C TRP A 12 0.45 14.10 -9.91
N PHE A 13 1.14 13.55 -8.93
CA PHE A 13 2.59 13.69 -8.81
C PHE A 13 3.24 12.40 -8.31
N VAL A 14 4.50 12.24 -8.66
CA VAL A 14 5.39 11.20 -8.13
C VAL A 14 6.66 11.84 -7.60
N VAL A 15 7.28 11.12 -6.68
CA VAL A 15 8.43 11.57 -5.92
C VAL A 15 9.60 10.65 -6.23
N ASP A 16 10.66 11.19 -6.81
CA ASP A 16 11.91 10.49 -7.13
C ASP A 16 12.87 10.65 -5.95
N THR A 17 12.89 9.65 -5.07
CA THR A 17 13.84 9.56 -3.97
C THR A 17 15.01 8.68 -4.40
N CYS A 18 16.22 9.24 -4.37
CA CYS A 18 17.45 8.47 -4.61
C CYS A 18 18.27 8.47 -3.31
N ALA A 19 18.68 7.27 -2.86
CA ALA A 19 19.44 7.08 -1.62
C ALA A 19 20.76 7.87 -1.55
N ASP A 20 21.28 8.33 -2.69
CA ASP A 20 22.53 9.09 -2.82
C ASP A 20 22.32 10.62 -2.80
N ARG A 21 21.07 11.12 -2.73
CA ARG A 21 20.77 12.56 -2.72
C ARG A 21 19.97 12.97 -1.49
N VAL A 22 20.40 14.07 -0.87
CA VAL A 22 19.64 14.84 0.12
C VAL A 22 18.38 15.48 -0.50
N VAL A 23 18.28 15.49 -1.84
CA VAL A 23 17.27 16.22 -2.60
C VAL A 23 16.38 15.28 -3.38
N THR A 24 15.08 15.43 -3.16
CA THR A 24 13.99 14.69 -3.79
C THR A 24 13.47 15.43 -5.02
N ASN A 25 13.32 14.78 -6.17
CA ASN A 25 12.64 15.40 -7.32
C ASN A 25 11.13 15.15 -7.23
N VAL A 26 10.33 16.12 -7.65
CA VAL A 26 8.87 15.99 -7.74
C VAL A 26 8.47 16.19 -9.18
N TYR A 27 7.75 15.23 -9.75
CA TYR A 27 7.21 15.31 -11.10
C TYR A 27 5.70 15.36 -11.02
N ALA A 28 5.06 16.34 -11.68
CA ALA A 28 3.62 16.49 -11.65
C ALA A 28 3.05 16.65 -13.06
N ALA A 29 1.92 15.98 -13.31
CA ALA A 29 1.14 16.11 -14.52
C ALA A 29 -0.35 16.28 -14.21
N TRP A 30 -1.10 16.95 -15.10
CA TRP A 30 -2.53 17.22 -14.93
C TRP A 30 -3.26 17.23 -16.28
N ARG A 31 -4.59 17.28 -16.24
CA ARG A 31 -5.41 17.42 -17.45
C ARG A 31 -5.37 18.86 -17.97
N VAL A 32 -5.44 19.04 -19.29
CA VAL A 32 -5.38 20.37 -19.95
C VAL A 32 -6.45 21.35 -19.44
N TYR A 33 -7.66 20.85 -19.17
CA TYR A 33 -8.78 21.66 -18.71
C TYR A 33 -8.63 22.14 -17.27
N ALA A 34 -9.17 23.33 -16.99
CA ALA A 34 -9.06 24.01 -15.70
C ALA A 34 -7.60 24.12 -15.19
N GLY A 35 -6.65 24.11 -16.12
CA GLY A 35 -5.23 24.37 -15.86
C GLY A 35 -4.85 25.83 -16.12
N CYS A 36 -3.74 26.24 -15.51
CA CYS A 36 -3.19 27.59 -15.64
C CYS A 36 -2.56 27.90 -17.01
N CYS A 37 -2.21 26.87 -17.77
CA CYS A 37 -0.97 26.90 -18.56
C CYS A 37 -1.14 26.52 -20.05
N ALA A 38 -2.31 26.84 -20.63
CA ALA A 38 -2.56 26.88 -22.08
C ALA A 38 -2.12 25.64 -22.89
N GLY A 39 -2.30 24.43 -22.34
CA GLY A 39 -1.92 23.16 -22.98
C GLY A 39 -0.67 22.51 -22.39
N ALA A 40 0.15 23.27 -21.64
CA ALA A 40 1.24 22.70 -20.87
C ALA A 40 0.70 21.98 -19.62
N THR A 41 1.01 20.69 -19.51
CA THR A 41 0.41 19.76 -18.54
C THR A 41 1.42 19.07 -17.65
N PHE A 42 2.70 19.45 -17.71
CA PHE A 42 3.76 18.85 -16.91
C PHE A 42 4.67 19.91 -16.28
N THR A 43 5.04 19.71 -15.01
CA THR A 43 6.14 20.44 -14.36
C THR A 43 7.00 19.49 -13.53
N ARG A 44 8.20 19.95 -13.17
CA ARG A 44 9.07 19.27 -12.21
C ARG A 44 9.69 20.24 -11.21
N SER A 45 10.01 19.71 -10.04
CA SER A 45 10.95 20.29 -9.07
C SER A 45 12.16 19.37 -8.96
N LEU A 46 13.35 19.96 -8.90
CA LEU A 46 14.62 19.26 -8.69
C LEU A 46 15.27 19.60 -7.33
N ASP A 47 14.49 20.22 -6.43
CA ASP A 47 14.95 20.82 -5.18
C ASP A 47 14.00 20.55 -4.00
N GLY A 48 13.36 19.37 -3.98
CA GLY A 48 12.47 18.97 -2.89
C GLY A 48 11.13 19.71 -2.85
N GLY A 49 10.69 20.26 -3.98
CA GLY A 49 9.47 21.08 -4.07
C GLY A 49 9.68 22.54 -3.71
N ALA A 50 10.92 23.01 -3.56
CA ALA A 50 11.20 24.42 -3.24
C ALA A 50 10.98 25.35 -4.45
N THR A 51 11.25 24.87 -5.67
CA THR A 51 10.93 25.57 -6.93
C THR A 51 10.43 24.60 -8.00
N PHE A 52 9.59 25.11 -8.91
CA PHE A 52 9.04 24.34 -10.04
C PHE A 52 9.40 25.00 -11.36
N THR A 53 9.79 24.19 -12.34
CA THR A 53 10.06 24.68 -13.70
C THR A 53 8.78 25.18 -14.38
N PRO A 54 8.87 26.15 -15.31
CA PRO A 54 7.73 26.50 -16.16
C PRO A 54 7.13 25.23 -16.81
N PRO A 55 5.79 25.10 -16.86
CA PRO A 55 5.19 23.91 -17.42
C PRO A 55 5.50 23.72 -18.90
N ILE A 56 5.63 22.45 -19.31
CA ILE A 56 5.81 22.05 -20.70
C ILE A 56 4.65 21.19 -21.18
N GLU A 57 4.48 21.10 -22.49
CA GLU A 57 3.47 20.26 -23.12
C GLU A 57 3.95 18.81 -23.23
N ILE A 58 3.07 17.87 -22.91
CA ILE A 58 3.20 16.47 -23.31
C ILE A 58 2.34 16.27 -24.55
N ALA A 59 2.97 16.02 -25.69
CA ALA A 59 2.26 15.89 -26.96
C ALA A 59 1.28 14.70 -26.93
N GLY A 60 0.02 14.95 -27.30
CA GLY A 60 -1.09 14.01 -27.12
C GLY A 60 -1.97 14.35 -25.91
N MET A 61 -1.45 15.18 -25.00
CA MET A 61 -2.17 15.75 -23.85
C MET A 61 -2.89 14.67 -23.03
N PRO A 62 -2.16 13.71 -22.44
CA PRO A 62 -2.76 12.63 -21.66
C PRO A 62 -3.65 13.20 -20.55
N ASN A 63 -4.91 12.76 -20.49
CA ASN A 63 -5.89 13.18 -19.49
C ASN A 63 -6.28 12.02 -18.60
N PHE A 64 -6.75 12.30 -17.37
CA PHE A 64 -7.30 11.29 -16.47
C PHE A 64 -6.35 10.09 -16.30
N GLY A 65 -5.12 10.38 -15.91
CA GLY A 65 -4.11 9.35 -15.68
C GLY A 65 -3.06 9.78 -14.66
N THR A 66 -2.09 8.90 -14.46
CA THR A 66 -1.11 8.96 -13.38
C THR A 66 0.33 8.96 -13.91
N LEU A 67 1.30 9.03 -13.00
CA LEU A 67 2.72 8.97 -13.32
C LEU A 67 3.35 7.78 -12.59
N ALA A 68 4.44 7.24 -13.16
CA ALA A 68 5.28 6.25 -12.49
C ALA A 68 6.75 6.47 -12.85
N ILE A 69 7.64 6.05 -11.95
CA ILE A 69 9.09 6.10 -12.15
C ILE A 69 9.58 4.67 -12.35
N GLY A 70 10.26 4.43 -13.46
CA GLY A 70 10.91 3.16 -13.76
C GLY A 70 12.20 2.97 -12.99
N PRO A 71 12.74 1.75 -13.00
CA PRO A 71 13.86 1.39 -12.13
C PRO A 71 15.20 1.98 -12.60
N ASP A 72 15.27 2.51 -13.82
CA ASP A 72 16.41 3.27 -14.33
C ASP A 72 16.08 4.77 -14.40
N ARG A 73 15.11 5.20 -13.59
CA ARG A 73 14.63 6.59 -13.38
C ARG A 73 13.94 7.20 -14.57
N GLU A 74 13.33 6.36 -15.39
CA GLU A 74 12.51 6.85 -16.50
C GLU A 74 11.14 7.26 -15.99
N LEU A 75 10.69 8.42 -16.43
CA LEU A 75 9.40 8.95 -16.03
C LEU A 75 8.36 8.59 -17.08
N TYR A 76 7.28 7.98 -16.61
CA TYR A 76 6.10 7.66 -17.39
C TYR A 76 4.94 8.55 -16.99
N VAL A 77 4.17 9.00 -17.98
CA VAL A 77 2.90 9.71 -17.79
C VAL A 77 1.87 9.00 -18.65
N CYS A 78 0.76 8.58 -18.06
CA CYS A 78 -0.33 7.93 -18.79
C CYS A 78 -1.62 8.75 -18.75
N GLY A 79 -2.57 8.35 -19.58
CA GLY A 79 -3.91 8.91 -19.61
C GLY A 79 -4.64 8.46 -20.85
N VAL A 80 -5.82 9.03 -21.07
CA VAL A 80 -6.53 8.95 -22.34
C VAL A 80 -6.21 10.15 -23.23
N GLY A 81 -6.25 9.95 -24.55
CA GLY A 81 -6.13 11.02 -25.53
C GLY A 81 -7.15 12.13 -25.31
N PHE A 82 -6.84 13.34 -25.79
CA PHE A 82 -7.72 14.50 -25.64
C PHE A 82 -9.06 14.27 -26.35
N PHE A 83 -10.13 14.04 -25.56
CA PHE A 83 -11.48 13.64 -25.99
C PHE A 83 -11.64 12.25 -26.59
N ASP A 84 -10.61 11.41 -26.54
CA ASP A 84 -10.71 10.01 -26.94
C ASP A 84 -10.51 9.11 -25.72
N TYR A 85 -11.62 8.72 -25.10
CA TYR A 85 -11.64 7.89 -23.89
C TYR A 85 -11.25 6.42 -24.14
N GLY A 86 -11.01 6.02 -25.40
CA GLY A 86 -10.50 4.70 -25.77
C GLY A 86 -9.01 4.68 -26.14
N ASP A 87 -8.36 5.85 -26.28
CA ASP A 87 -6.94 5.96 -26.62
C ASP A 87 -6.08 6.02 -25.34
N PHE A 88 -5.75 4.85 -24.76
CA PHE A 88 -4.93 4.76 -23.54
C PHE A 88 -3.46 4.98 -23.84
N MET A 89 -3.02 6.23 -23.78
CA MET A 89 -1.67 6.64 -24.15
C MET A 89 -0.69 6.62 -22.98
N VAL A 90 0.57 6.36 -23.31
CA VAL A 90 1.73 6.45 -22.41
C VAL A 90 2.81 7.28 -23.07
N ALA A 91 3.27 8.29 -22.35
CA ALA A 91 4.41 9.13 -22.71
C ALA A 91 5.58 8.83 -21.77
N ARG A 92 6.80 8.73 -22.30
CA ARG A 92 8.01 8.42 -21.52
C ARG A 92 9.14 9.40 -21.79
N THR A 93 9.89 9.73 -20.74
CA THR A 93 11.18 10.43 -20.82
C THR A 93 12.20 9.76 -19.88
N ASN A 94 13.48 9.79 -20.23
CA ASN A 94 14.57 9.19 -19.44
C ASN A 94 15.54 10.23 -18.86
N HIS A 95 15.18 11.51 -18.91
CA HIS A 95 16.03 12.63 -18.48
C HIS A 95 15.23 13.68 -17.69
N ALA A 96 14.07 13.30 -17.14
CA ALA A 96 13.28 14.19 -16.28
C ALA A 96 14.02 14.64 -15.01
N PHE A 97 15.03 13.89 -14.57
CA PHE A 97 15.86 14.22 -13.41
C PHE A 97 17.07 15.10 -13.72
N ASP A 98 17.39 15.33 -14.99
CA ASP A 98 18.61 16.05 -15.38
C ASP A 98 18.38 17.57 -15.34
N PRO A 99 19.13 18.33 -14.50
CA PRO A 99 18.99 19.78 -14.41
C PRO A 99 19.48 20.52 -15.66
N ALA A 100 20.29 19.89 -16.51
CA ALA A 100 20.85 20.52 -17.71
C ALA A 100 19.90 20.48 -18.92
N THR A 101 18.82 19.70 -18.86
CA THR A 101 17.91 19.47 -19.99
C THR A 101 16.47 19.81 -19.64
N THR A 102 15.73 20.34 -20.61
CA THR A 102 14.26 20.38 -20.53
C THR A 102 13.75 18.98 -20.89
N PRO A 103 12.86 18.35 -20.09
CA PRO A 103 12.36 17.02 -20.40
C PRO A 103 11.61 17.00 -21.72
N GLU A 104 11.88 15.99 -22.54
CA GLU A 104 11.12 15.70 -23.75
C GLU A 104 10.53 14.28 -23.67
N PHE A 105 9.22 14.19 -23.95
CA PHE A 105 8.48 12.92 -23.98
C PHE A 105 8.44 12.35 -25.40
N VAL A 106 9.61 11.90 -25.86
CA VAL A 106 9.82 11.49 -27.26
C VAL A 106 9.14 10.15 -27.57
N GLN A 107 9.17 9.22 -26.62
CA GLN A 107 8.52 7.92 -26.77
C GLN A 107 7.05 8.03 -26.36
N ARG A 108 6.17 7.62 -27.28
CA ARG A 108 4.72 7.57 -27.08
C ARG A 108 4.15 6.31 -27.68
N SER A 109 3.20 5.71 -26.99
CA SER A 109 2.46 4.53 -27.44
C SER A 109 1.03 4.59 -26.91
N SER A 110 0.15 3.78 -27.51
CA SER A 110 -1.19 3.54 -27.00
C SER A 110 -1.35 2.05 -26.69
N ALA A 111 -1.96 1.75 -25.55
CA ALA A 111 -2.34 0.40 -25.14
C ALA A 111 -3.81 0.15 -25.47
N ASP A 112 -4.13 -1.10 -25.78
CA ASP A 112 -5.52 -1.56 -25.82
C ASP A 112 -5.91 -2.10 -24.44
N LEU A 113 -6.93 -1.49 -23.82
CA LEU A 113 -7.55 -1.99 -22.59
C LEU A 113 -8.96 -2.54 -22.84
N GLY A 114 -9.31 -2.89 -24.08
CA GLY A 114 -10.53 -3.63 -24.40
C GLY A 114 -11.82 -2.80 -24.34
N GLY A 115 -11.72 -1.47 -24.23
CA GLY A 115 -12.89 -0.61 -24.10
C GLY A 115 -12.54 0.87 -24.01
N SER A 116 -13.40 1.64 -23.34
CA SER A 116 -13.17 3.07 -23.08
C SER A 116 -13.53 3.45 -21.66
N LEU A 117 -12.93 4.54 -21.15
CA LEU A 117 -13.34 5.12 -19.87
C LEU A 117 -14.79 5.65 -19.94
N VAL A 118 -15.51 5.53 -18.83
CA VAL A 118 -16.88 6.01 -18.68
C VAL A 118 -16.95 7.16 -17.70
N VAL A 119 -17.81 8.15 -17.99
CA VAL A 119 -18.09 9.31 -17.14
C VAL A 119 -19.61 9.46 -17.00
N GLY A 120 -20.09 9.69 -15.79
CA GLY A 120 -21.50 10.03 -15.53
C GLY A 120 -22.50 8.89 -15.67
N ALA A 121 -22.09 7.67 -15.31
CA ALA A 121 -23.00 6.52 -15.21
C ALA A 121 -23.82 6.55 -13.92
N ALA A 122 -24.83 5.67 -13.81
CA ALA A 122 -25.73 5.63 -12.65
C ALA A 122 -25.00 5.46 -11.31
N VAL A 123 -23.94 4.65 -11.27
CA VAL A 123 -23.12 4.42 -10.06
C VAL A 123 -22.26 5.62 -9.65
N ASN A 124 -21.99 6.56 -10.57
CA ASN A 124 -21.26 7.81 -10.27
C ASN A 124 -21.69 8.97 -11.22
N PRO A 125 -22.90 9.55 -11.04
CA PRO A 125 -23.57 10.38 -12.06
C PRO A 125 -22.84 11.62 -12.55
N ALA A 126 -21.95 12.22 -11.75
CA ALA A 126 -21.18 13.40 -12.10
C ALA A 126 -19.67 13.16 -12.20
N GLY A 127 -19.20 11.92 -12.00
CA GLY A 127 -17.78 11.59 -11.91
C GLY A 127 -17.31 10.60 -12.97
N LEU A 128 -16.00 10.40 -13.01
CA LEU A 128 -15.37 9.30 -13.76
C LEU A 128 -15.79 7.96 -13.14
N LEU A 129 -15.75 6.86 -13.89
CA LEU A 129 -15.80 5.51 -13.31
C LEU A 129 -14.41 4.91 -13.09
N GLY A 130 -13.38 5.74 -13.21
CA GLY A 130 -11.98 5.37 -13.04
C GLY A 130 -11.10 6.27 -13.91
N GLN A 131 -9.79 6.11 -13.72
CA GLN A 131 -8.77 6.78 -14.50
C GLN A 131 -7.72 5.76 -14.93
N VAL A 132 -6.75 6.18 -15.74
CA VAL A 132 -5.67 5.31 -16.19
C VAL A 132 -4.57 5.26 -15.12
N TRP A 133 -4.28 4.07 -14.63
CA TRP A 133 -3.18 3.81 -13.70
C TRP A 133 -1.97 3.31 -14.44
N ILE A 134 -0.79 3.83 -14.09
CA ILE A 134 0.48 3.28 -14.54
C ILE A 134 1.32 2.85 -13.36
N GLY A 135 1.92 1.68 -13.49
CA GLY A 135 2.87 1.12 -12.53
C GLY A 135 4.06 0.55 -13.27
N VAL A 136 5.24 0.56 -12.64
CA VAL A 136 6.44 -0.05 -13.21
C VAL A 136 7.04 -0.99 -12.16
N ASP A 137 7.39 -2.20 -12.57
CA ASP A 137 8.11 -3.12 -11.69
C ASP A 137 9.52 -2.60 -11.43
N THR A 138 9.77 -2.21 -10.19
CA THR A 138 11.08 -1.72 -9.72
C THR A 138 11.85 -2.74 -8.89
N SER A 139 11.30 -3.94 -8.72
CA SER A 139 11.93 -5.04 -7.99
C SER A 139 13.21 -5.51 -8.67
N SER A 140 13.95 -6.39 -8.00
CA SER A 140 15.04 -7.16 -8.61
C SER A 140 14.55 -8.44 -9.32
N GLY A 141 13.23 -8.60 -9.47
CA GLY A 141 12.61 -9.80 -10.02
C GLY A 141 12.69 -9.91 -11.55
N PRO A 142 12.20 -11.03 -12.12
CA PRO A 142 12.25 -11.30 -13.55
C PRO A 142 11.39 -10.35 -14.41
N ASN A 143 10.50 -9.59 -13.77
CA ASN A 143 9.61 -8.65 -14.43
C ASN A 143 10.10 -7.19 -14.31
N ARG A 144 11.27 -6.93 -13.69
CA ARG A 144 11.85 -5.58 -13.54
C ARG A 144 11.79 -4.79 -14.85
N GLY A 145 11.26 -3.58 -14.79
CA GLY A 145 11.11 -2.67 -15.92
C GLY A 145 9.87 -2.93 -16.78
N ASN A 146 9.07 -3.96 -16.49
CA ASN A 146 7.75 -4.08 -17.09
C ASN A 146 6.89 -2.90 -16.66
N VAL A 147 6.13 -2.36 -17.61
CA VAL A 147 5.20 -1.26 -17.40
C VAL A 147 3.78 -1.82 -17.47
N TYR A 148 2.94 -1.43 -16.53
CA TYR A 148 1.56 -1.87 -16.41
C TYR A 148 0.63 -0.69 -16.61
N LEU A 149 -0.44 -0.88 -17.37
CA LEU A 149 -1.59 0.01 -17.41
C LEU A 149 -2.82 -0.69 -16.89
N LEU A 150 -3.61 0.00 -16.07
CA LEU A 150 -4.88 -0.50 -15.57
C LEU A 150 -5.96 0.58 -15.66
N ALA A 151 -7.16 0.18 -16.07
CA ALA A 151 -8.34 1.03 -16.03
C ALA A 151 -9.61 0.19 -15.88
N SER A 152 -10.65 0.80 -15.31
CA SER A 152 -12.02 0.33 -15.48
C SER A 152 -12.52 0.79 -16.84
N THR A 153 -12.92 -0.14 -17.70
CA THR A 153 -13.31 0.12 -19.10
C THR A 153 -14.67 -0.47 -19.45
N HIS A 154 -15.39 0.20 -20.34
CA HIS A 154 -16.59 -0.34 -20.98
C HIS A 154 -16.31 -0.84 -22.39
N ASP A 155 -16.54 -2.13 -22.63
CA ASP A 155 -16.62 -2.72 -23.97
C ASP A 155 -18.06 -2.60 -24.49
N ALA A 156 -18.26 -1.81 -25.54
CA ALA A 156 -19.57 -1.59 -26.14
C ALA A 156 -20.18 -2.85 -26.77
N SER A 157 -19.40 -3.91 -26.97
CA SER A 157 -19.87 -5.23 -27.43
C SER A 157 -20.27 -6.16 -26.29
N SER A 158 -19.89 -5.82 -25.04
CA SER A 158 -20.22 -6.58 -23.84
C SER A 158 -21.60 -6.23 -23.30
N VAL A 159 -22.24 -7.20 -22.66
CA VAL A 159 -23.46 -6.98 -21.86
C VAL A 159 -23.13 -6.54 -20.44
N ASP A 160 -21.89 -6.75 -20.01
CA ASP A 160 -21.34 -6.30 -18.74
C ASP A 160 -21.03 -4.81 -18.86
N PRO A 161 -21.50 -3.94 -17.93
CA PRO A 161 -21.35 -2.51 -18.12
C PRO A 161 -19.90 -2.06 -18.00
N MET A 162 -19.05 -2.69 -17.20
CA MET A 162 -17.63 -2.37 -17.12
C MET A 162 -16.81 -3.57 -16.66
N ASP A 163 -15.51 -3.55 -16.93
CA ASP A 163 -14.53 -4.49 -16.43
C ASP A 163 -13.25 -3.75 -15.99
N VAL A 164 -12.50 -4.32 -15.05
CA VAL A 164 -11.13 -3.87 -14.76
C VAL A 164 -10.18 -4.61 -15.68
N GLN A 165 -9.45 -3.86 -16.50
CA GLN A 165 -8.54 -4.39 -17.51
C GLN A 165 -7.11 -3.97 -17.21
N LEU A 166 -6.16 -4.90 -17.39
CA LEU A 166 -4.74 -4.63 -17.28
C LEU A 166 -4.03 -4.99 -18.58
N ALA A 167 -3.22 -4.07 -19.10
CA ALA A 167 -2.27 -4.33 -20.17
C ALA A 167 -0.85 -4.14 -19.65
N ARG A 168 0.11 -4.80 -20.28
CA ARG A 168 1.52 -4.66 -19.91
C ARG A 168 2.44 -4.53 -21.11
N SER A 169 3.53 -3.83 -20.89
CA SER A 169 4.66 -3.70 -21.79
C SER A 169 5.91 -4.30 -21.17
N ARG A 170 6.73 -4.96 -21.98
CA ARG A 170 8.01 -5.56 -21.59
C ARG A 170 9.22 -4.86 -22.21
N ASP A 171 8.99 -3.77 -22.91
CA ASP A 171 9.99 -3.01 -23.67
C ASP A 171 9.96 -1.52 -23.30
N GLY A 172 9.64 -1.24 -22.03
CA GLY A 172 9.63 0.11 -21.48
C GLY A 172 8.49 0.97 -22.02
N GLY A 173 7.34 0.40 -22.34
CA GLY A 173 6.15 1.11 -22.83
C GLY A 173 6.17 1.39 -24.32
N VAL A 174 6.90 0.62 -25.14
CA VAL A 174 6.90 0.79 -26.62
C VAL A 174 5.79 -0.04 -27.25
N THR A 175 5.68 -1.31 -26.88
CA THR A 175 4.62 -2.22 -27.31
C THR A 175 3.84 -2.78 -26.13
N TRP A 176 2.55 -3.06 -26.35
CA TRP A 176 1.62 -3.54 -25.33
C TRP A 176 1.07 -4.92 -25.70
N GLN A 177 0.95 -5.77 -24.69
CA GLN A 177 0.27 -7.06 -24.82
C GLN A 177 -1.25 -6.87 -24.81
N PRO A 178 -2.02 -7.82 -25.36
CA PRO A 178 -3.47 -7.82 -25.22
C PRO A 178 -3.90 -7.71 -23.74
N PRO A 179 -5.02 -7.02 -23.45
CA PRO A 179 -5.48 -6.82 -22.10
C PRO A 179 -5.91 -8.13 -21.43
N VAL A 180 -5.74 -8.18 -20.11
CA VAL A 180 -6.20 -9.25 -19.23
C VAL A 180 -7.28 -8.67 -18.32
N ARG A 181 -8.48 -9.28 -18.35
CA ARG A 181 -9.57 -8.95 -17.42
C ARG A 181 -9.16 -9.40 -16.01
N VAL A 182 -9.22 -8.47 -15.06
CA VAL A 182 -8.81 -8.69 -13.67
C VAL A 182 -9.98 -9.25 -12.84
N ASN A 183 -11.17 -8.70 -13.03
CA ASN A 183 -12.37 -9.17 -12.37
C ASN A 183 -12.88 -10.49 -12.95
N ASP A 184 -13.43 -11.37 -12.11
CA ASP A 184 -13.84 -12.75 -12.41
C ASP A 184 -15.35 -12.97 -12.30
N ASP A 185 -16.14 -11.90 -12.22
CA ASP A 185 -17.58 -12.02 -12.19
C ASP A 185 -18.13 -12.54 -13.55
N PRO A 186 -19.26 -13.27 -13.53
CA PRO A 186 -19.90 -13.68 -14.77
C PRO A 186 -20.43 -12.45 -15.54
N PRO A 187 -20.23 -12.33 -16.86
CA PRO A 187 -20.76 -11.19 -17.64
C PRO A 187 -22.27 -10.97 -17.54
N ALA A 188 -23.03 -12.01 -17.23
CA ALA A 188 -24.48 -11.94 -17.01
C ALA A 188 -24.86 -11.33 -15.65
N ALA A 189 -23.90 -11.01 -14.78
CA ALA A 189 -24.13 -10.29 -13.54
C ALA A 189 -24.51 -8.83 -13.80
N HIS A 190 -24.13 -8.27 -14.96
CA HIS A 190 -24.33 -6.87 -15.31
C HIS A 190 -23.82 -5.94 -14.19
N ALA A 191 -22.67 -6.30 -13.62
CA ALA A 191 -22.11 -5.65 -12.46
C ALA A 191 -21.15 -4.54 -12.88
N TRP A 192 -21.04 -3.50 -12.06
CA TRP A 192 -20.15 -2.38 -12.34
C TRP A 192 -18.84 -2.59 -11.60
N GLN A 193 -17.74 -2.72 -12.35
CA GLN A 193 -16.39 -2.67 -11.79
C GLN A 193 -15.72 -1.33 -12.09
N TRP A 194 -15.72 -0.45 -11.09
CA TRP A 194 -15.32 0.96 -11.22
C TRP A 194 -14.30 1.35 -10.15
N PHE A 195 -13.58 2.46 -10.38
CA PHE A 195 -12.44 2.90 -9.57
C PHE A 195 -11.35 1.86 -9.40
N GLY A 196 -11.09 1.07 -10.46
CA GLY A 196 -9.89 0.24 -10.54
C GLY A 196 -8.65 1.06 -10.25
N THR A 197 -7.78 0.60 -9.35
CA THR A 197 -6.44 1.13 -9.09
C THR A 197 -5.49 -0.03 -8.80
N MET A 198 -4.19 0.21 -8.99
CA MET A 198 -3.15 -0.79 -8.72
C MET A 198 -1.92 -0.18 -8.08
N SER A 199 -1.13 -1.05 -7.47
CA SER A 199 0.25 -0.76 -7.10
C SER A 199 1.15 -1.96 -7.43
N VAL A 200 2.45 -1.69 -7.58
CA VAL A 200 3.49 -2.71 -7.79
C VAL A 200 4.34 -2.75 -6.53
N ALA A 201 4.31 -3.89 -5.84
CA ALA A 201 5.05 -4.11 -4.61
C ALA A 201 6.57 -4.18 -4.85
N PRO A 202 7.40 -3.98 -3.81
CA PRO A 202 8.86 -4.07 -3.93
C PRO A 202 9.39 -5.43 -4.40
N ASP A 203 8.61 -6.50 -4.24
CA ASP A 203 8.90 -7.87 -4.70
C ASP A 203 8.39 -8.16 -6.13
N GLY A 204 7.71 -7.19 -6.76
CA GLY A 204 7.14 -7.30 -8.11
C GLY A 204 5.71 -7.83 -8.14
N ARG A 205 5.06 -8.08 -6.99
CA ARG A 205 3.63 -8.42 -6.93
C ARG A 205 2.79 -7.22 -7.40
N LEU A 206 1.77 -7.49 -8.20
CA LEU A 206 0.73 -6.49 -8.50
C LEU A 206 -0.42 -6.66 -7.53
N ASP A 207 -0.87 -5.58 -6.93
CA ASP A 207 -2.08 -5.53 -6.09
C ASP A 207 -3.09 -4.64 -6.79
N VAL A 208 -4.34 -5.11 -6.90
CA VAL A 208 -5.41 -4.41 -7.62
C VAL A 208 -6.68 -4.39 -6.79
N ILE A 209 -7.35 -3.24 -6.72
CA ILE A 209 -8.67 -3.09 -6.11
C ILE A 209 -9.65 -2.35 -7.02
N TRP A 210 -10.94 -2.56 -6.79
CA TRP A 210 -12.03 -1.85 -7.45
C TRP A 210 -13.31 -1.87 -6.60
N ASN A 211 -14.22 -0.94 -6.85
CA ASN A 211 -15.61 -1.06 -6.41
C ASN A 211 -16.34 -2.03 -7.32
N ASP A 212 -17.13 -2.92 -6.74
CA ASP A 212 -17.89 -3.93 -7.45
C ASP A 212 -19.35 -3.96 -6.98
N THR A 213 -20.30 -4.08 -7.90
CA THR A 213 -21.73 -4.21 -7.57
C THR A 213 -22.26 -5.64 -7.77
N ARG A 214 -21.40 -6.65 -7.96
CA ARG A 214 -21.81 -8.03 -8.23
C ARG A 214 -22.73 -8.65 -7.18
N ASP A 215 -22.66 -8.16 -5.94
CA ASP A 215 -23.49 -8.63 -4.82
C ASP A 215 -24.83 -7.87 -4.71
N ASP A 216 -25.12 -6.94 -5.62
CA ASP A 216 -26.30 -6.09 -5.59
C ASP A 216 -26.92 -5.95 -6.99
N THR A 217 -27.97 -6.71 -7.27
CA THR A 217 -28.63 -6.73 -8.59
C THR A 217 -29.28 -5.41 -8.98
N ALA A 218 -29.50 -4.50 -8.02
CA ALA A 218 -29.98 -3.15 -8.27
C ALA A 218 -28.85 -2.16 -8.60
N ALA A 219 -27.58 -2.57 -8.43
CA ALA A 219 -26.40 -1.74 -8.55
C ALA A 219 -26.46 -0.42 -7.76
N LEU A 220 -27.03 -0.46 -6.54
CA LEU A 220 -27.11 0.65 -5.60
C LEU A 220 -26.04 0.57 -4.51
N ARG A 221 -25.48 -0.62 -4.29
CA ARG A 221 -24.41 -0.86 -3.32
C ARG A 221 -23.15 -1.37 -4.00
N SER A 222 -22.01 -0.90 -3.50
CA SER A 222 -20.69 -1.39 -3.91
C SER A 222 -19.98 -2.06 -2.74
N THR A 223 -19.19 -3.07 -3.05
CA THR A 223 -18.20 -3.69 -2.17
C THR A 223 -16.83 -3.45 -2.78
N VAL A 224 -15.81 -3.13 -1.98
CA VAL A 224 -14.44 -3.07 -2.53
C VAL A 224 -13.90 -4.49 -2.63
N TYR A 225 -13.45 -4.85 -3.83
CA TYR A 225 -12.80 -6.11 -4.13
C TYR A 225 -11.30 -5.93 -4.31
N TYR A 226 -10.55 -7.00 -4.07
CA TYR A 226 -9.12 -7.08 -4.25
C TYR A 226 -8.72 -8.36 -4.95
N THR A 227 -7.65 -8.28 -5.74
CA THR A 227 -6.86 -9.44 -6.15
C THR A 227 -5.38 -9.05 -6.29
N SER A 228 -4.52 -10.05 -6.46
CA SER A 228 -3.10 -9.85 -6.72
C SER A 228 -2.56 -10.78 -7.80
N SER A 229 -1.41 -10.40 -8.36
CA SER A 229 -0.67 -11.19 -9.35
C SER A 229 0.80 -11.28 -8.98
N SER A 230 1.30 -12.51 -8.83
CA SER A 230 2.72 -12.79 -8.61
C SER A 230 3.46 -13.17 -9.89
N ASP A 231 2.77 -13.19 -11.04
CA ASP A 231 3.33 -13.56 -12.34
C ASP A 231 3.38 -12.38 -13.31
N GLY A 232 3.46 -11.16 -12.79
CA GLY A 232 3.57 -9.94 -13.58
C GLY A 232 2.35 -9.69 -14.46
N GLY A 233 1.14 -9.89 -13.92
CA GLY A 233 -0.14 -9.56 -14.54
C GLY A 233 -0.58 -10.52 -15.64
N ARG A 234 -0.11 -11.77 -15.64
CA ARG A 234 -0.59 -12.81 -16.59
C ARG A 234 -1.85 -13.47 -16.06
N THR A 235 -1.86 -13.75 -14.76
CA THR A 235 -3.00 -14.31 -14.04
C THR A 235 -3.17 -13.59 -12.70
N PHE A 236 -4.37 -13.66 -12.15
CA PHE A 236 -4.73 -13.07 -10.87
C PHE A 236 -5.27 -14.14 -9.92
N ALA A 237 -5.05 -13.93 -8.63
CA ALA A 237 -5.65 -14.75 -7.58
C ALA A 237 -7.18 -14.62 -7.59
N ALA A 238 -7.87 -15.49 -6.85
CA ALA A 238 -9.31 -15.39 -6.70
C ALA A 238 -9.70 -14.04 -6.07
N ASN A 239 -10.75 -13.41 -6.59
CA ASN A 239 -11.17 -12.12 -6.12
C ASN A 239 -11.80 -12.23 -4.73
N ARG A 240 -11.43 -11.30 -3.84
CA ARG A 240 -11.96 -11.24 -2.47
C ARG A 240 -12.62 -9.89 -2.21
N ALA A 241 -13.81 -9.91 -1.61
CA ALA A 241 -14.37 -8.74 -0.97
C ALA A 241 -13.50 -8.38 0.25
N ILE A 242 -13.11 -7.11 0.37
CA ILE A 242 -12.28 -6.60 1.48
C ILE A 242 -13.02 -5.58 2.35
N THR A 243 -14.27 -5.28 2.03
CA THR A 243 -15.15 -4.43 2.83
C THR A 243 -16.53 -5.06 2.98
N LEU A 244 -17.34 -4.52 3.89
CA LEU A 244 -18.79 -4.64 3.82
C LEU A 244 -19.33 -3.87 2.59
N PRO A 245 -20.54 -4.15 2.11
CA PRO A 245 -21.17 -3.34 1.08
C PRO A 245 -21.59 -1.97 1.62
N PHE A 246 -21.54 -0.92 0.78
CA PHE A 246 -21.98 0.44 1.10
C PHE A 246 -22.81 1.05 -0.05
N GLU A 247 -23.74 1.95 0.28
CA GLU A 247 -24.56 2.65 -0.72
C GLU A 247 -23.76 3.79 -1.36
N HIS A 248 -23.18 3.58 -2.54
CA HIS A 248 -22.35 4.60 -3.21
C HIS A 248 -23.14 5.84 -3.66
N GLY A 249 -24.47 5.75 -3.67
CA GLY A 249 -25.40 6.81 -4.07
C GLY A 249 -25.79 7.82 -2.98
N VAL A 250 -25.38 7.61 -1.74
CA VAL A 250 -25.73 8.50 -0.61
C VAL A 250 -24.58 9.42 -0.21
N GLY A 251 -24.89 10.40 0.63
CA GLY A 251 -23.88 11.27 1.22
C GLY A 251 -23.25 12.29 0.27
N TYR A 252 -23.76 12.48 -0.97
CA TYR A 252 -23.24 13.47 -1.93
C TYR A 252 -23.17 14.87 -1.34
N PRO A 253 -21.98 15.40 -0.96
CA PRO A 253 -21.90 16.69 -0.32
C PRO A 253 -22.01 17.82 -1.35
N GLN A 254 -21.38 17.64 -2.52
CA GLN A 254 -21.42 18.56 -3.65
C GLN A 254 -21.07 17.80 -4.94
N GLN A 255 -21.94 17.91 -5.96
CA GLN A 255 -21.95 17.08 -7.18
C GLN A 255 -22.36 15.63 -6.89
N SER A 256 -23.27 15.07 -7.69
CA SER A 256 -23.81 13.72 -7.52
C SER A 256 -22.76 12.65 -7.88
N LYS A 257 -21.68 12.53 -7.09
CA LYS A 257 -20.60 11.56 -7.25
C LYS A 257 -19.89 11.23 -5.93
N LEU A 258 -19.31 10.03 -5.83
CA LEU A 258 -18.51 9.59 -4.68
C LEU A 258 -17.08 10.15 -4.74
N GLY A 259 -16.58 10.37 -5.95
CA GLY A 259 -15.20 10.77 -6.22
C GLY A 259 -14.87 10.52 -7.69
N ASP A 260 -13.59 10.36 -8.01
CA ASP A 260 -13.15 10.00 -9.37
C ASP A 260 -12.10 8.87 -9.39
N TYR A 261 -11.49 8.54 -8.25
CA TYR A 261 -10.43 7.53 -8.11
C TYR A 261 -10.14 7.22 -6.63
N TYR A 262 -9.57 6.04 -6.37
CA TYR A 262 -8.92 5.67 -5.12
C TYR A 262 -7.41 5.62 -5.29
N HIS A 263 -6.63 5.35 -4.24
CA HIS A 263 -5.19 5.15 -4.38
C HIS A 263 -4.70 4.09 -3.41
N MET A 264 -3.73 3.29 -3.85
CA MET A 264 -3.09 2.28 -3.03
C MET A 264 -1.58 2.27 -3.23
N VAL A 265 -0.85 1.84 -2.20
CA VAL A 265 0.60 1.62 -2.23
C VAL A 265 0.89 0.25 -1.62
N SER A 266 1.62 -0.58 -2.35
CA SER A 266 2.02 -1.91 -1.87
C SER A 266 3.37 -1.91 -1.16
N ASP A 267 3.47 -2.77 -0.15
CA ASP A 267 4.74 -3.19 0.46
C ASP A 267 4.97 -4.69 0.17
N ARG A 268 5.99 -5.30 0.79
CA ARG A 268 6.34 -6.70 0.52
C ARG A 268 5.27 -7.69 0.94
N VAL A 269 4.46 -7.39 1.94
CA VAL A 269 3.51 -8.37 2.54
C VAL A 269 2.04 -8.00 2.30
N GLY A 270 1.77 -6.86 1.66
CA GLY A 270 0.41 -6.42 1.35
C GLY A 270 0.32 -5.04 0.70
N ALA A 271 -0.78 -4.33 0.99
CA ALA A 271 -1.01 -2.98 0.48
C ALA A 271 -1.77 -2.06 1.46
N HIS A 272 -1.50 -0.77 1.36
CA HIS A 272 -2.23 0.30 2.03
C HIS A 272 -3.18 0.96 1.04
N LEU A 273 -4.47 0.97 1.35
CA LEU A 273 -5.53 1.53 0.51
C LEU A 273 -6.12 2.78 1.18
N ALA A 274 -6.25 3.86 0.41
CA ALA A 274 -7.08 5.01 0.72
C ALA A 274 -8.24 5.07 -0.28
N PHE A 275 -9.48 5.04 0.22
CA PHE A 275 -10.68 4.98 -0.59
C PHE A 275 -11.82 5.78 0.03
N ALA A 276 -12.79 6.20 -0.79
CA ALA A 276 -14.00 6.84 -0.31
C ALA A 276 -15.12 5.80 -0.16
N ALA A 277 -15.91 5.89 0.90
CA ALA A 277 -17.10 5.04 1.07
C ALA A 277 -18.14 5.76 1.93
N THR A 278 -19.30 5.11 2.11
CA THR A 278 -20.46 5.69 2.78
C THR A 278 -21.01 4.84 3.92
N PHE A 279 -20.13 4.12 4.63
CA PHE A 279 -20.51 3.16 5.67
C PHE A 279 -21.39 3.76 6.78
N ASN A 280 -21.26 5.06 7.06
CA ASN A 280 -22.00 5.80 8.08
C ASN A 280 -23.10 6.72 7.49
N GLY A 281 -23.40 6.63 6.19
CA GLY A 281 -24.38 7.46 5.49
C GLY A 281 -23.86 8.81 5.00
N GLU A 282 -22.60 9.14 5.26
CA GLU A 282 -21.89 10.32 4.73
C GLU A 282 -20.72 9.88 3.86
N GLN A 283 -20.12 10.79 3.09
CA GLN A 283 -18.93 10.46 2.31
C GLN A 283 -17.66 10.73 3.10
N ASP A 284 -16.96 9.66 3.45
CA ASP A 284 -15.70 9.72 4.19
C ASP A 284 -14.57 9.01 3.44
N VAL A 285 -13.35 9.41 3.78
CA VAL A 285 -12.13 8.73 3.36
C VAL A 285 -11.76 7.70 4.41
N TYR A 286 -11.65 6.45 3.98
CA TYR A 286 -11.25 5.30 4.78
C TYR A 286 -9.85 4.86 4.39
N TYR A 287 -9.11 4.38 5.38
CA TYR A 287 -7.82 3.73 5.21
C TYR A 287 -7.96 2.26 5.59
N LEU A 288 -7.42 1.38 4.76
CA LEU A 288 -7.44 -0.06 4.97
C LEU A 288 -6.07 -0.66 4.72
N ARG A 289 -5.60 -1.47 5.67
CA ARG A 289 -4.50 -2.40 5.44
C ARG A 289 -5.03 -3.67 4.80
N ILE A 290 -4.39 -4.10 3.72
CA ILE A 290 -4.64 -5.36 3.04
C ILE A 290 -3.41 -6.24 3.23
N GLY A 291 -3.56 -7.45 3.75
CA GLY A 291 -2.42 -8.34 4.05
C GLY A 291 -1.85 -8.12 5.45
N ASP A 292 -0.70 -8.72 5.71
CA ASP A 292 -0.02 -8.72 7.02
C ASP A 292 0.71 -7.38 7.29
N TYR A 293 1.35 -7.20 8.42
CA TYR A 293 2.36 -6.14 8.64
C TYR A 293 3.77 -6.74 8.55
N ASP A 294 4.79 -5.94 8.26
CA ASP A 294 6.20 -6.37 8.22
C ASP A 294 7.01 -5.27 8.91
N CYS A 295 7.02 -5.32 10.24
CA CYS A 295 7.54 -4.24 11.07
C CYS A 295 9.06 -4.10 10.98
N ASN A 296 9.76 -5.16 10.58
CA ASN A 296 11.22 -5.22 10.48
C ASN A 296 11.72 -5.15 9.01
N ASP A 297 10.81 -4.99 8.04
CA ASP A 297 11.06 -4.90 6.60
C ASP A 297 11.82 -6.11 6.01
N ASN A 298 11.71 -7.30 6.62
CA ASN A 298 12.44 -8.49 6.18
C ASN A 298 11.74 -9.26 5.04
N GLY A 299 10.50 -8.89 4.71
CA GLY A 299 9.68 -9.49 3.66
C GLY A 299 8.84 -10.69 4.09
N LEU A 300 8.84 -11.04 5.38
CA LEU A 300 7.90 -11.94 6.02
C LEU A 300 6.92 -11.10 6.84
N GLY A 301 5.69 -11.58 6.94
CA GLY A 301 4.68 -10.88 7.71
C GLY A 301 4.79 -11.20 9.20
N ASP A 302 4.58 -10.20 10.04
CA ASP A 302 4.59 -10.26 11.50
C ASP A 302 3.79 -11.45 12.03
N ALA A 303 2.53 -11.61 11.59
CA ALA A 303 1.69 -12.72 12.03
C ALA A 303 2.23 -14.08 11.56
N ALA A 304 2.86 -14.14 10.38
CA ALA A 304 3.50 -15.36 9.89
C ALA A 304 4.77 -15.72 10.67
N GLU A 305 5.56 -14.73 11.11
CA GLU A 305 6.74 -14.94 11.96
C GLU A 305 6.33 -15.45 13.35
N ILE A 306 5.29 -14.87 13.94
CA ILE A 306 4.74 -15.29 15.24
C ILE A 306 4.18 -16.72 15.14
N GLU A 307 3.38 -17.03 14.12
CA GLU A 307 2.83 -18.38 13.92
C GLU A 307 3.93 -19.44 13.73
N ALA A 308 5.03 -19.08 13.07
CA ALA A 308 6.19 -19.96 12.89
C ALA A 308 7.05 -20.13 14.17
N GLY A 309 6.87 -19.26 15.16
CA GLY A 309 7.73 -19.18 16.35
C GLY A 309 9.07 -18.52 16.08
N ASP A 310 9.19 -17.78 14.98
CA ASP A 310 10.38 -17.01 14.60
C ASP A 310 10.40 -15.63 15.28
N ALA A 311 9.23 -15.13 15.73
CA ALA A 311 9.07 -13.92 16.51
C ALA A 311 8.26 -14.20 17.80
N ALA A 312 8.63 -13.52 18.89
CA ALA A 312 7.85 -13.51 20.13
C ALA A 312 6.80 -12.39 20.08
N ASP A 313 5.62 -12.67 20.61
CA ASP A 313 4.48 -11.76 20.78
C ASP A 313 3.83 -12.15 22.12
N CYS A 314 4.35 -11.58 23.20
CA CYS A 314 4.00 -11.99 24.54
C CYS A 314 2.67 -11.39 25.03
N ASP A 315 2.28 -10.21 24.51
CA ASP A 315 1.00 -9.55 24.83
C ASP A 315 -0.16 -10.02 23.91
N GLY A 316 0.17 -10.71 22.82
CA GLY A 316 -0.78 -11.30 21.88
C GLY A 316 -1.47 -10.26 20.98
N ASP A 317 -0.86 -9.09 20.79
CA ASP A 317 -1.42 -8.01 19.98
C ASP A 317 -1.18 -8.20 18.46
N GLY A 318 -0.36 -9.19 18.10
CA GLY A 318 -0.03 -9.55 16.72
C GLY A 318 1.16 -8.79 16.13
N VAL A 319 1.87 -7.99 16.93
CA VAL A 319 3.13 -7.34 16.57
C VAL A 319 4.28 -8.05 17.30
N PRO A 320 5.43 -8.29 16.65
CA PRO A 320 6.60 -8.84 17.33
C PRO A 320 7.12 -7.93 18.44
N ASP A 321 7.44 -8.52 19.59
CA ASP A 321 8.03 -7.85 20.76
C ASP A 321 9.23 -6.98 20.37
N ALA A 322 10.12 -7.53 19.54
CA ALA A 322 11.32 -6.85 19.05
C ALA A 322 10.99 -5.56 18.27
N CYS A 323 9.88 -5.54 17.55
CA CYS A 323 9.40 -4.37 16.83
C CYS A 323 8.79 -3.33 17.76
N GLN A 324 8.05 -3.77 18.78
CA GLN A 324 7.50 -2.88 19.80
C GLN A 324 8.62 -2.23 20.65
N ILE A 325 9.66 -2.99 21.02
CA ILE A 325 10.85 -2.46 21.69
C ILE A 325 11.55 -1.43 20.80
N ALA A 326 11.77 -1.75 19.52
CA ALA A 326 12.40 -0.83 18.57
C ALA A 326 11.57 0.45 18.34
N ALA A 327 10.24 0.35 18.37
CA ALA A 327 9.32 1.49 18.30
C ALA A 327 9.20 2.27 19.62
N GLY A 328 9.70 1.72 20.73
CA GLY A 328 9.58 2.28 22.07
C GLY A 328 8.17 2.22 22.65
N THR A 329 7.33 1.31 22.14
CA THR A 329 5.99 1.06 22.68
C THR A 329 6.03 0.10 23.86
N LEU A 330 7.01 -0.80 23.89
CA LEU A 330 7.32 -1.64 25.05
C LEU A 330 8.70 -1.28 25.62
N PRO A 331 8.83 -1.17 26.95
CA PRO A 331 10.12 -0.95 27.59
C PRO A 331 10.93 -2.26 27.63
N ASP A 332 12.24 -2.12 27.42
CA ASP A 332 13.28 -3.15 27.61
C ASP A 332 14.41 -2.44 28.37
N SER A 333 14.31 -2.45 29.69
CA SER A 333 15.15 -1.65 30.57
C SER A 333 16.56 -2.22 30.72
N ASP A 334 16.71 -3.54 30.60
CA ASP A 334 17.98 -4.24 30.74
C ASP A 334 18.68 -4.51 29.39
N GLY A 335 17.97 -4.32 28.27
CA GLY A 335 18.45 -4.47 26.90
C GLY A 335 18.60 -5.92 26.45
N ASN A 336 17.87 -6.86 27.07
CA ASN A 336 17.98 -8.29 26.77
C ASN A 336 17.14 -8.72 25.55
N GLY A 337 16.30 -7.83 25.01
CA GLY A 337 15.46 -8.07 23.84
C GLY A 337 14.10 -8.71 24.14
N VAL A 338 13.73 -8.84 25.42
CA VAL A 338 12.40 -9.23 25.91
C VAL A 338 11.76 -8.01 26.57
N PRO A 339 10.48 -7.70 26.30
CA PRO A 339 9.80 -6.60 26.98
C PRO A 339 9.77 -6.80 28.50
N ASP A 340 9.97 -5.74 29.29
CA ASP A 340 9.98 -5.80 30.77
C ASP A 340 8.70 -6.46 31.33
N GLU A 341 7.55 -6.25 30.68
CA GLU A 341 6.27 -6.85 31.10
C GLU A 341 6.14 -8.35 30.78
N CYS A 342 7.03 -8.85 29.93
CA CYS A 342 7.11 -10.24 29.50
C CYS A 342 8.28 -10.96 30.17
N GLU A 343 9.11 -10.23 30.91
CA GLU A 343 10.07 -10.81 31.82
C GLU A 343 9.36 -11.40 33.03
N LEU A 344 9.61 -12.69 33.25
CA LEU A 344 9.28 -13.39 34.48
C LEU A 344 10.59 -13.66 35.24
N PRO A 345 11.23 -12.65 35.86
CA PRO A 345 12.51 -12.85 36.55
C PRO A 345 12.42 -13.87 37.70
N ALA A 346 11.20 -14.15 38.16
CA ALA A 346 10.91 -15.15 39.17
C ALA A 346 10.44 -16.52 38.61
N ASP A 347 10.40 -16.72 37.29
CA ASP A 347 10.27 -18.04 36.66
C ASP A 347 11.65 -18.70 36.65
N LEU A 348 11.91 -19.40 37.74
CA LEU A 348 13.20 -19.99 38.06
C LEU A 348 13.44 -21.32 37.34
N ASP A 349 12.38 -22.02 36.92
CA ASP A 349 12.49 -23.26 36.16
C ASP A 349 12.35 -23.12 34.64
N GLY A 350 12.00 -21.91 34.17
CA GLY A 350 11.84 -21.57 32.75
C GLY A 350 10.59 -22.17 32.14
N SER A 351 9.55 -22.40 32.95
CA SER A 351 8.28 -22.99 32.51
C SER A 351 7.36 -22.00 31.79
N GLY A 352 7.67 -20.71 31.83
CA GLY A 352 6.82 -19.62 31.35
C GLY A 352 5.74 -19.20 32.36
N ALA A 353 5.83 -19.65 33.62
CA ALA A 353 4.90 -19.31 34.69
C ALA A 353 5.69 -19.10 35.99
N VAL A 354 5.24 -18.17 36.83
CA VAL A 354 5.75 -18.04 38.21
C VAL A 354 4.76 -18.75 39.12
N ASP A 355 5.13 -19.91 39.63
CA ASP A 355 4.27 -20.79 40.42
C ASP A 355 4.98 -21.43 41.63
N TRP A 356 4.39 -22.52 42.15
CA TRP A 356 4.92 -23.21 43.32
C TRP A 356 6.25 -23.93 43.08
N PHE A 357 6.58 -24.30 41.85
CA PHE A 357 7.87 -24.88 41.49
C PHE A 357 8.98 -23.83 41.63
N ASP A 358 8.73 -22.59 41.20
CA ASP A 358 9.67 -21.47 41.37
C ASP A 358 9.85 -21.11 42.83
N LEU A 359 8.76 -21.07 43.59
CA LEU A 359 8.83 -20.85 45.03
C LEU A 359 9.72 -21.87 45.72
N LEU A 360 9.62 -23.15 45.33
CA LEU A 360 10.48 -24.20 45.88
C LEU A 360 11.94 -24.05 45.46
N LEU A 361 12.20 -23.64 44.22
CA LEU A 361 13.55 -23.34 43.76
C LEU A 361 14.17 -22.19 44.54
N LEU A 362 13.42 -21.10 44.76
CA LEU A 362 13.84 -19.94 45.52
C LEU A 362 14.17 -20.33 46.96
N LEU A 363 13.22 -20.98 47.66
CA LEU A 363 13.41 -21.41 49.05
C LEU A 363 14.54 -22.44 49.20
N GLY A 364 14.78 -23.27 48.19
CA GLY A 364 15.89 -24.22 48.14
C GLY A 364 17.28 -23.58 48.04
N ARG A 365 17.36 -22.28 47.75
CA ARG A 365 18.60 -21.52 47.54
C ARG A 365 18.81 -20.38 48.53
N TRP A 366 18.01 -20.30 49.59
CA TRP A 366 18.04 -19.22 50.57
C TRP A 366 19.44 -18.97 51.17
N GLY A 367 19.88 -17.71 51.15
CA GLY A 367 21.15 -17.26 51.72
C GLY A 367 22.06 -16.55 50.72
N LEU A 368 23.31 -16.33 51.14
CA LEU A 368 24.30 -15.62 50.33
C LEU A 368 24.63 -16.36 49.04
N CYS A 369 24.68 -15.61 47.94
CA CYS A 369 25.09 -16.15 46.65
C CYS A 369 26.57 -16.56 46.64
N PRO A 370 26.93 -17.68 45.99
CA PRO A 370 28.33 -18.05 45.81
C PRO A 370 29.06 -16.99 44.98
N PRO A 371 30.36 -16.75 45.22
CA PRO A 371 31.15 -15.88 44.34
C PRO A 371 31.21 -16.45 42.91
N THR A 372 31.30 -15.55 41.92
CA THR A 372 31.37 -15.88 40.48
C THR A 372 32.35 -17.04 40.18
N PRO A 373 32.03 -17.96 39.24
CA PRO A 373 31.13 -17.80 38.09
C PRO A 373 29.77 -18.52 38.22
N ILE A 374 29.34 -18.91 39.42
CA ILE A 374 28.04 -19.57 39.61
C ILE A 374 26.95 -18.49 39.58
N THR A 375 25.97 -18.63 38.68
CA THR A 375 24.76 -17.80 38.66
C THR A 375 23.88 -18.15 39.86
N CYS A 376 23.43 -17.13 40.59
CA CYS A 376 22.58 -17.29 41.75
C CYS A 376 21.13 -17.27 41.32
N LEU A 377 20.61 -18.43 40.92
CA LEU A 377 19.32 -18.53 40.24
C LEU A 377 18.12 -18.04 41.08
N GLY A 378 18.24 -17.94 42.41
CA GLY A 378 17.17 -17.40 43.27
C GLY A 378 17.31 -15.93 43.67
N ASP A 379 18.36 -15.25 43.18
CA ASP A 379 18.64 -13.82 43.45
C ASP A 379 18.05 -13.01 42.29
N VAL A 380 16.74 -12.78 42.38
CA VAL A 380 15.93 -12.20 41.29
C VAL A 380 15.96 -10.67 41.34
N ASP A 381 16.31 -10.07 42.48
CA ASP A 381 16.53 -8.61 42.60
C ASP A 381 17.99 -8.19 42.38
N GLY A 382 18.92 -9.16 42.31
CA GLY A 382 20.32 -8.97 41.96
C GLY A 382 21.18 -8.38 43.08
N ASP A 383 20.74 -8.44 44.34
CA ASP A 383 21.47 -7.87 45.49
C ASP A 383 22.61 -8.78 46.02
N GLY A 384 22.71 -10.01 45.50
CA GLY A 384 23.71 -11.00 45.89
C GLY A 384 23.29 -11.92 47.04
N VAL A 385 22.02 -11.88 47.46
CA VAL A 385 21.45 -12.68 48.55
C VAL A 385 20.04 -13.17 48.22
N VAL A 386 19.85 -14.49 48.12
CA VAL A 386 18.50 -15.08 48.05
C VAL A 386 17.80 -14.92 49.40
N GLY A 387 16.83 -14.01 49.47
CA GLY A 387 16.23 -13.57 50.70
C GLY A 387 14.77 -13.14 50.58
N PHE A 388 14.37 -12.27 51.50
CA PHE A 388 12.97 -11.85 51.63
C PHE A 388 12.50 -10.97 50.47
N LEU A 389 13.39 -10.17 49.90
CA LEU A 389 13.06 -9.31 48.77
C LEU A 389 12.84 -10.15 47.50
N ASP A 390 13.65 -11.18 47.26
CA ASP A 390 13.42 -12.14 46.18
C ASP A 390 12.09 -12.87 46.31
N LEU A 391 11.77 -13.33 47.53
CA LEU A 391 10.50 -13.98 47.81
C LEU A 391 9.32 -13.03 47.58
N LEU A 392 9.47 -11.74 47.91
CA LEU A 392 8.44 -10.75 47.66
C LEU A 392 8.25 -10.55 46.16
N THR A 393 9.33 -10.37 45.40
CA THR A 393 9.30 -10.26 43.93
C THR A 393 8.60 -11.46 43.30
N LEU A 394 8.94 -12.70 43.72
CA LEU A 394 8.31 -13.92 43.22
C LEU A 394 6.80 -13.97 43.52
N LEU A 395 6.39 -13.56 44.71
CA LEU A 395 4.97 -13.55 45.10
C LEU A 395 4.19 -12.42 44.43
N GLU A 396 4.83 -11.29 44.11
CA GLU A 396 4.23 -10.19 43.36
C GLU A 396 4.02 -10.54 41.89
N SER A 397 4.91 -11.35 41.31
CA SER A 397 4.79 -11.87 39.94
C SER A 397 4.03 -13.20 39.85
N TRP A 398 3.33 -13.62 40.92
CA TRP A 398 2.65 -14.92 40.95
C TRP A 398 1.61 -15.02 39.84
N SER A 399 1.72 -16.05 39.01
CA SER A 399 0.81 -16.25 37.88
C SER A 399 -0.47 -16.97 38.33
N ASP A 400 -1.64 -16.47 37.89
CA ASP A 400 -2.97 -17.04 38.17
C ASP A 400 -3.32 -18.22 37.24
N VAL A 401 -2.30 -19.00 36.81
CA VAL A 401 -2.52 -20.15 35.93
C VAL A 401 -2.83 -21.39 36.78
N PRO A 402 -3.96 -22.09 36.55
CA PRO A 402 -4.27 -23.35 37.24
C PRO A 402 -3.43 -24.55 36.78
#